data_AF-A0A956DEW0-F1
#
_entry.id   AF-A0A956DEW0-F1
#
_cell.length_a   1.000
_cell.length_b   1.000
_cell.length_c   1.000
_cell.angle_alpha   90.00
_cell.angle_beta   90.00
_cell.angle_gamma   90.00
#
_symmetry.space_group_name_H-M   'P 1'
#
loop_
_entity.id
_entity.type
_entity.pdbx_description
1 polymer ?
#
loop_
_entity_poly.entity_id
_entity_poly.type
_entity_poly.pdbx_seq_one_letter_code
_entity_poly.pdbx_strand_id
1 'polypeptide(L)'
;MRMLHLFDDARAAETLSDALYADGVETSVRETREGQHALWVHDESQMDAAKAMLARFEASPADPIFEERKRAARAQRKAEEAREKKSRHRVEKMRDQLARAEATPIVTYGIMAFSVGLYFLIEARPEIRDAMLPHGEGFTLTEAILNGLATKPWTFFSPVFVHGGLLHLIFNVLWIRDLGTAMERVHSSLRMFGATLLFGVGGVITELYWSQGPAVGLSGVVYGLLGYLFVRGKYDPSFPIRVPRSTMLWMMAWFVLCFVPSFRVANGAHTAGLVLGAVWGYLASGDLRRRLLRK
;
A
#
# COMPACT_ATOMS: atom_id res chain seq x y z
N MET A 1 -43.68 8.90 -11.71
CA MET A 1 -43.47 10.26 -12.25
C MET A 1 -44.80 10.87 -12.66
N ARG A 2 -45.10 12.07 -12.16
CA ARG A 2 -46.31 12.83 -12.48
C ARG A 2 -45.95 14.30 -12.71
N MET A 3 -46.58 14.93 -13.71
CA MET A 3 -46.32 16.32 -14.04
C MET A 3 -46.87 17.23 -12.94
N LEU A 4 -46.04 18.16 -12.49
CA LEU A 4 -46.39 19.17 -11.50
C LEU A 4 -46.90 20.45 -12.16
N HIS A 5 -46.14 20.98 -13.12
CA HIS A 5 -46.45 22.26 -13.79
C HIS A 5 -45.72 22.41 -15.13
N LEU A 6 -46.21 23.31 -15.98
CA LEU A 6 -45.61 23.74 -17.24
C LEU A 6 -45.16 25.20 -17.11
N PHE A 7 -43.87 25.47 -17.31
CA PHE A 7 -43.31 26.81 -17.26
C PHE A 7 -42.97 27.30 -18.66
N ASP A 8 -43.21 28.57 -18.94
CA ASP A 8 -42.73 29.20 -20.19
C ASP A 8 -41.22 29.56 -20.10
N ASP A 9 -40.68 29.70 -18.89
CA ASP A 9 -39.27 30.01 -18.64
C ASP A 9 -38.53 28.82 -18.01
N ALA A 10 -37.46 28.38 -18.67
CA ALA A 10 -36.56 27.35 -18.17
C ALA A 10 -36.02 27.68 -16.77
N ARG A 11 -35.68 28.95 -16.52
CA ARG A 11 -35.07 29.36 -15.25
C ARG A 11 -36.04 29.26 -14.09
N ALA A 12 -37.32 29.53 -14.31
CA ALA A 12 -38.37 29.33 -13.33
C ALA A 12 -38.56 27.85 -12.98
N ALA A 13 -38.63 26.98 -13.99
CA ALA A 13 -38.72 25.52 -13.81
C ALA A 13 -37.52 24.96 -13.02
N GLU A 14 -36.31 25.38 -13.36
CA GLU A 14 -35.07 24.95 -12.68
C GLU A 14 -35.00 25.49 -11.24
N THR A 15 -35.46 26.71 -10.99
CA THR A 15 -35.45 27.29 -9.63
C THR A 15 -36.40 26.54 -8.71
N LEU A 16 -37.60 26.20 -9.18
CA LEU A 16 -38.53 25.37 -8.41
C LEU A 16 -38.02 23.93 -8.27
N SER A 17 -37.42 23.37 -9.32
CA SER A 17 -36.80 22.03 -9.29
C SER A 17 -35.69 21.94 -8.24
N ASP A 18 -34.79 22.93 -8.19
CA ASP A 18 -33.76 23.02 -7.17
C ASP A 18 -34.37 23.19 -5.77
N ALA A 19 -35.43 23.99 -5.63
CA ALA A 19 -36.09 24.17 -4.34
C ALA A 19 -36.74 22.88 -3.82
N LEU A 20 -37.39 22.13 -4.70
CA LEU A 20 -37.98 20.82 -4.41
C LEU A 20 -36.91 19.79 -4.06
N TYR A 21 -35.80 19.76 -4.80
CA TYR A 21 -34.67 18.88 -4.50
C TYR A 21 -34.08 19.17 -3.11
N ALA A 22 -33.95 20.45 -2.73
CA ALA A 22 -33.48 20.84 -1.41
C ALA A 22 -34.34 20.30 -0.25
N ASP A 23 -35.65 20.12 -0.51
CA ASP A 23 -36.63 19.55 0.42
C ASP A 23 -36.81 18.03 0.26
N GLY A 24 -35.95 17.38 -0.54
CA GLY A 24 -35.93 15.93 -0.72
C GLY A 24 -36.94 15.40 -1.73
N VAL A 25 -37.48 16.26 -2.60
CA VAL A 25 -38.39 15.88 -3.67
C VAL A 25 -37.60 15.73 -4.98
N GLU A 26 -37.53 14.51 -5.50
CA GLU A 26 -36.85 14.25 -6.78
C GLU A 26 -37.69 14.72 -7.96
N THR A 27 -37.07 15.51 -8.83
CA THR A 27 -37.73 16.14 -9.98
C THR A 27 -36.93 16.02 -11.27
N SER A 28 -37.63 16.10 -12.41
CA SER A 28 -36.99 16.30 -13.72
C SER A 28 -37.69 17.41 -14.49
N VAL A 29 -36.92 18.34 -15.04
CA VAL A 29 -37.40 19.35 -15.99
C VAL A 29 -37.17 18.80 -17.41
N ARG A 30 -38.21 18.85 -18.25
CA ARG A 30 -38.13 18.42 -19.66
C ARG A 30 -38.75 19.47 -20.56
N GLU A 31 -38.05 19.83 -21.62
CA GLU A 31 -38.58 20.70 -22.66
C GLU A 31 -39.64 19.96 -23.49
N THR A 32 -40.74 20.63 -23.77
CA THR A 32 -41.86 20.14 -24.57
C THR A 32 -41.67 20.53 -26.04
N ARG A 33 -42.46 19.92 -26.94
CA ARG A 33 -42.42 20.25 -28.38
C ARG A 33 -42.82 21.69 -28.71
N GLU A 34 -43.51 22.35 -27.79
CA GLU A 34 -44.02 23.71 -27.92
C GLU A 34 -43.09 24.74 -27.26
N GLY A 35 -41.90 24.32 -26.78
CA GLY A 35 -40.90 25.20 -26.16
C GLY A 35 -41.14 25.50 -24.68
N GLN A 36 -42.18 24.93 -24.06
CA GLN A 36 -42.43 25.03 -22.62
C GLN A 36 -41.62 23.99 -21.84
N HIS A 37 -41.40 24.22 -20.55
CA HIS A 37 -40.65 23.35 -19.66
C HIS A 37 -41.57 22.65 -18.65
N ALA A 38 -41.75 21.35 -18.81
CA ALA A 38 -42.55 20.53 -17.91
C ALA A 38 -41.71 20.05 -16.71
N LEU A 39 -42.14 20.39 -15.51
CA LEU A 39 -41.55 19.90 -14.26
C LEU A 39 -42.31 18.65 -13.79
N TRP A 40 -41.59 17.53 -13.63
CA TRP A 40 -42.14 16.25 -13.21
C TRP A 40 -41.58 15.86 -11.85
N VAL A 41 -42.43 15.34 -10.97
CA VAL A 41 -42.04 14.77 -9.67
C VAL A 41 -41.96 13.25 -9.80
N HIS A 42 -40.92 12.65 -9.24
CA HIS A 42 -40.64 11.22 -9.38
C HIS A 42 -41.56 10.35 -8.54
N ASP A 43 -41.78 10.74 -7.29
CA ASP A 43 -42.63 10.06 -6.30
C ASP A 43 -43.98 10.77 -6.15
N GLU A 44 -45.07 10.04 -6.38
CA GLU A 44 -46.42 10.58 -6.29
C GLU A 44 -46.82 10.91 -4.84
N SER A 45 -46.24 10.25 -3.83
CA SER A 45 -46.50 10.56 -2.42
C SER A 45 -46.00 11.96 -2.02
N GLN A 46 -45.03 12.50 -2.75
CA GLN A 46 -44.47 13.83 -2.52
C GLN A 46 -45.23 14.94 -3.27
N MET A 47 -46.28 14.60 -4.02
CA MET A 47 -46.99 15.53 -4.90
C MET A 47 -47.65 16.68 -4.12
N ASP A 48 -48.17 16.42 -2.93
CA ASP A 48 -48.82 17.46 -2.12
C ASP A 48 -47.80 18.49 -1.59
N ALA A 49 -46.63 18.03 -1.16
CA ALA A 49 -45.51 18.90 -0.80
C ALA A 49 -45.02 19.71 -2.01
N ALA A 50 -44.95 19.07 -3.18
CA ALA A 50 -44.51 19.72 -4.41
C ALA A 50 -45.50 20.80 -4.87
N LYS A 51 -46.81 20.54 -4.77
CA LYS A 51 -47.87 21.53 -5.05
C LYS A 51 -47.85 22.69 -4.07
N ALA A 52 -47.59 22.44 -2.78
CA ALA A 52 -47.47 23.50 -1.79
C ALA A 52 -46.29 24.44 -2.10
N MET A 53 -45.15 23.88 -2.50
CA MET A 53 -44.00 24.67 -2.94
C MET A 53 -44.27 25.44 -4.24
N LEU A 54 -44.94 24.81 -5.21
CA LEU A 54 -45.37 25.46 -6.44
C LEU A 54 -46.28 26.67 -6.15
N ALA A 55 -47.30 26.50 -5.31
CA ALA A 55 -48.22 27.58 -4.96
C ALA A 55 -47.48 28.76 -4.30
N ARG A 56 -46.47 28.48 -3.46
CA ARG A 56 -45.61 29.53 -2.89
C ARG A 56 -44.76 30.22 -3.96
N PHE A 57 -44.24 29.46 -4.91
CA PHE A 57 -43.45 29.98 -6.01
C PHE A 57 -44.27 30.88 -6.93
N GLU A 58 -45.49 30.48 -7.29
CA GLU A 58 -46.42 31.29 -8.09
C GLU A 58 -46.83 32.58 -7.36
N ALA A 59 -47.03 32.51 -6.04
CA ALA A 59 -47.40 33.68 -5.24
C ALA A 59 -46.26 34.70 -5.10
N SER A 60 -45.01 34.24 -4.99
CA SER A 60 -43.84 35.13 -4.90
C SER A 60 -42.57 34.46 -5.43
N PRO A 61 -42.33 34.51 -6.76
CA PRO A 61 -41.17 33.86 -7.37
C PRO A 61 -39.81 34.42 -6.91
N ALA A 62 -39.81 35.66 -6.41
CA ALA A 62 -38.63 36.36 -5.91
C ALA A 62 -38.42 36.21 -4.38
N ASP A 63 -39.20 35.34 -3.71
CA ASP A 63 -39.02 35.04 -2.29
C ASP A 63 -37.57 34.56 -2.04
N PRO A 64 -36.82 35.16 -1.11
CA PRO A 64 -35.45 34.76 -0.76
C PRO A 64 -35.29 33.27 -0.46
N ILE A 65 -36.37 32.57 -0.05
CA ILE A 65 -36.33 31.13 0.21
C ILE A 65 -35.88 30.34 -1.02
N PHE A 66 -36.24 30.74 -2.25
CA PHE A 66 -35.91 29.98 -3.45
C PHE A 66 -34.41 30.07 -3.77
N GLU A 67 -33.79 31.22 -3.53
CA GLU A 67 -32.34 31.36 -3.65
C GLU A 67 -31.59 30.61 -2.55
N GLU A 68 -32.12 30.60 -1.32
CA GLU A 68 -31.57 29.78 -0.22
C GLU A 68 -31.63 28.28 -0.56
N ARG A 69 -32.80 27.80 -0.98
CA ARG A 69 -33.01 26.40 -1.34
C ARG A 69 -32.18 25.99 -2.56
N LYS A 70 -32.06 26.86 -3.56
CA LYS A 70 -31.15 26.63 -4.70
C LYS A 70 -29.69 26.45 -4.27
N ARG A 71 -29.22 27.28 -3.33
CA ARG A 71 -27.88 27.11 -2.75
C ARG A 71 -27.77 25.79 -1.99
N ALA A 72 -28.80 25.42 -1.22
CA ALA A 72 -28.86 24.15 -0.50
C ALA A 72 -28.83 22.95 -1.46
N ALA A 73 -29.62 22.96 -2.53
CA ALA A 73 -29.65 21.93 -3.57
C ALA A 73 -28.29 21.74 -4.22
N ARG A 74 -27.64 22.84 -4.62
CA ARG A 74 -26.28 22.79 -5.19
C ARG A 74 -25.27 22.20 -4.20
N ALA A 75 -25.38 22.55 -2.92
CA ALA A 75 -24.52 21.99 -1.88
C ALA A 75 -24.77 20.50 -1.66
N GLN A 76 -26.04 20.07 -1.65
CA GLN A 76 -26.46 18.66 -1.54
C GLN A 76 -25.94 17.84 -2.73
N ARG A 77 -26.17 18.26 -3.98
CA ARG A 77 -25.65 17.57 -5.18
C ARG A 77 -24.13 17.42 -5.14
N LYS A 78 -23.42 18.48 -4.77
CA LYS A 78 -21.95 18.43 -4.63
C LYS A 78 -21.51 17.46 -3.53
N ALA A 79 -22.24 17.39 -2.41
CA ALA A 79 -21.96 16.45 -1.33
C ALA A 79 -22.25 15.00 -1.75
N GLU A 80 -23.33 14.77 -2.48
CA GLU A 80 -23.71 13.47 -3.05
C GLU A 80 -22.69 12.98 -4.06
N GLU A 81 -22.34 13.78 -5.06
CA GLU A 81 -21.27 13.46 -6.03
C GLU A 81 -19.94 13.15 -5.32
N ALA A 82 -19.59 13.91 -4.29
CA ALA A 82 -18.37 13.66 -3.51
C ALA A 82 -18.47 12.34 -2.73
N ARG A 83 -19.64 11.98 -2.21
CA ARG A 83 -19.89 10.71 -1.53
C ARG A 83 -19.84 9.54 -2.51
N GLU A 84 -20.44 9.67 -3.69
CA GLU A 84 -20.40 8.66 -4.75
C GLU A 84 -18.98 8.44 -5.27
N LYS A 85 -18.23 9.52 -5.55
CA LYS A 85 -16.81 9.41 -5.96
C LYS A 85 -15.99 8.67 -4.91
N LYS A 86 -16.18 9.00 -3.63
CA LYS A 86 -15.52 8.28 -2.51
C LYS A 86 -15.96 6.81 -2.42
N SER A 87 -17.24 6.52 -2.67
CA SER A 87 -17.79 5.17 -2.69
C SER A 87 -17.17 4.33 -3.81
N ARG A 88 -17.20 4.84 -5.05
CA ARG A 88 -16.59 4.20 -6.23
C ARG A 88 -15.10 3.93 -6.00
N HIS A 89 -14.36 4.94 -5.56
CA HIS A 89 -12.93 4.78 -5.27
C HIS A 89 -12.66 3.73 -4.19
N ARG A 90 -13.53 3.63 -3.17
CA ARG A 90 -13.41 2.59 -2.13
C ARG A 90 -13.64 1.19 -2.70
N VAL A 91 -14.64 1.01 -3.57
CA VAL A 91 -14.95 -0.28 -4.21
C VAL A 91 -13.81 -0.70 -5.14
N GLU A 92 -13.31 0.21 -5.98
CA GLU A 92 -12.16 -0.04 -6.86
C GLU A 92 -10.93 -0.46 -6.05
N LYS A 93 -10.59 0.29 -5.00
CA LYS A 93 -9.47 -0.03 -4.13
C LYS A 93 -9.62 -1.41 -3.47
N MET A 94 -10.82 -1.78 -3.04
CA MET A 94 -11.09 -3.09 -2.44
C MET A 94 -10.94 -4.21 -3.48
N ARG A 95 -11.44 -4.02 -4.70
CA ARG A 95 -11.27 -4.98 -5.80
C ARG A 95 -9.79 -5.19 -6.14
N ASP A 96 -9.01 -4.11 -6.21
CA ASP A 96 -7.57 -4.19 -6.44
C ASP A 96 -6.84 -4.94 -5.32
N GLN A 97 -7.23 -4.72 -4.06
CA GLN A 97 -6.67 -5.43 -2.92
C GLN A 97 -6.95 -6.95 -2.99
N LEU A 98 -8.17 -7.33 -3.36
CA LEU A 98 -8.55 -8.74 -3.53
C LEU A 98 -7.76 -9.39 -4.68
N ALA A 99 -7.70 -8.73 -5.85
CA ALA A 99 -6.94 -9.24 -6.99
C ALA A 99 -5.45 -9.46 -6.66
N ARG A 100 -4.84 -8.55 -5.88
CA ARG A 100 -3.45 -8.70 -5.43
C ARG A 100 -3.27 -9.79 -4.38
N ALA A 101 -4.25 -10.00 -3.51
CA ALA A 101 -4.21 -11.09 -2.54
C ALA A 101 -4.25 -12.47 -3.21
N GLU A 102 -4.94 -12.59 -4.35
CA GLU A 102 -5.03 -13.81 -5.15
C GLU A 102 -3.86 -13.98 -6.12
N ALA A 103 -3.16 -12.90 -6.47
CA ALA A 103 -2.02 -12.95 -7.39
C ALA A 103 -0.89 -13.85 -6.88
N THR A 104 -0.26 -14.54 -7.83
CA THR A 104 0.94 -15.35 -7.59
C THR A 104 2.13 -14.44 -7.22
N PRO A 105 2.81 -14.67 -6.08
CA PRO A 105 4.00 -13.92 -5.68
C PRO A 105 5.23 -14.28 -6.54
N ILE A 106 5.28 -13.76 -7.78
CA ILE A 106 6.27 -14.16 -8.79
C ILE A 106 7.70 -13.85 -8.32
N VAL A 107 7.94 -12.67 -7.71
CA VAL A 107 9.29 -12.30 -7.26
C VAL A 107 9.71 -13.16 -6.06
N THR A 108 8.79 -13.40 -5.13
CA THR A 108 9.05 -14.26 -3.96
C THR A 108 9.44 -15.67 -4.42
N TYR A 109 8.66 -16.29 -5.30
CA TYR A 109 8.98 -17.62 -5.82
C TYR A 109 10.22 -17.63 -6.71
N GLY A 110 10.47 -16.55 -7.47
CA GLY A 110 11.71 -16.38 -8.22
C GLY A 110 12.94 -16.37 -7.32
N ILE A 111 12.91 -15.61 -6.22
CA ILE A 111 13.98 -15.57 -5.21
C ILE A 111 14.20 -16.96 -4.60
N MET A 112 13.13 -17.67 -4.26
CA MET A 112 13.21 -19.01 -3.69
C MET A 112 13.85 -19.99 -4.68
N ALA A 113 13.33 -20.06 -5.91
CA ALA A 113 13.82 -20.95 -6.95
C ALA A 113 15.30 -20.66 -7.29
N PHE A 114 15.65 -19.38 -7.42
CA PHE A 114 17.03 -18.96 -7.67
C PHE A 114 17.95 -19.34 -6.52
N SER A 115 17.56 -19.12 -5.26
CA SER A 115 18.39 -19.46 -4.09
C SER A 115 18.61 -20.97 -3.97
N VAL A 116 17.58 -21.78 -4.24
CA VAL A 116 17.69 -23.24 -4.22
C VAL A 116 18.57 -23.74 -5.36
N GLY A 117 18.34 -23.27 -6.59
CA GLY A 117 19.16 -23.65 -7.74
C GLY A 117 20.63 -23.24 -7.58
N LEU A 118 20.86 -22.01 -7.11
CA LEU A 118 22.20 -21.50 -6.85
C LEU A 118 22.92 -22.29 -5.76
N TYR A 119 22.22 -22.70 -4.69
CA TYR A 119 22.82 -23.51 -3.64
C TYR A 119 23.38 -24.82 -4.20
N PHE A 120 22.58 -25.59 -4.95
CA PHE A 120 23.05 -26.84 -5.55
C PHE A 120 24.11 -26.62 -6.63
N LEU A 121 24.05 -25.50 -7.35
CA LEU A 121 25.07 -25.13 -8.32
C LEU A 121 26.42 -24.85 -7.62
N ILE A 122 26.42 -24.18 -6.47
CA ILE A 122 27.62 -23.93 -5.66
C ILE A 122 28.16 -25.25 -5.07
N GLU A 123 27.30 -26.15 -4.60
CA GLU A 123 27.73 -27.48 -4.12
C GLU A 123 28.41 -28.29 -5.25
N ALA A 124 27.93 -28.16 -6.48
CA ALA A 124 28.52 -28.81 -7.65
C ALA A 124 29.79 -28.10 -8.17
N ARG A 125 29.90 -26.78 -7.96
CA ARG A 125 30.97 -25.90 -8.46
C ARG A 125 31.37 -24.87 -7.40
N PRO A 126 32.18 -25.25 -6.40
CA PRO A 126 32.53 -24.38 -5.28
C PRO A 126 33.17 -23.05 -5.68
N GLU A 127 33.84 -22.98 -6.83
CA GLU A 127 34.46 -21.78 -7.38
C GLU A 127 33.46 -20.63 -7.63
N ILE A 128 32.18 -20.94 -7.83
CA ILE A 128 31.11 -19.94 -8.00
C ILE A 128 30.93 -19.14 -6.70
N ARG A 129 31.14 -19.77 -5.54
CA ARG A 129 31.02 -19.11 -4.24
C ARG A 129 32.01 -17.95 -4.16
N ASP A 130 33.27 -18.20 -4.49
CA ASP A 130 34.34 -17.20 -4.40
C ASP A 130 34.09 -16.04 -5.38
N ALA A 131 33.59 -16.35 -6.59
CA ALA A 131 33.20 -15.30 -7.55
C ALA A 131 32.06 -14.38 -7.07
N MET A 132 31.22 -14.86 -6.14
CA MET A 132 30.03 -14.15 -5.64
C MET A 132 30.24 -13.42 -4.31
N LEU A 133 31.36 -13.63 -3.63
CA LEU A 133 31.65 -12.97 -2.35
C LEU A 133 32.63 -11.81 -2.54
N PRO A 134 32.49 -10.74 -1.72
CA PRO A 134 33.50 -9.69 -1.72
C PRO A 134 34.82 -10.27 -1.21
N HIS A 135 35.90 -10.01 -1.95
CA HIS A 135 37.26 -10.32 -1.55
C HIS A 135 38.02 -9.00 -1.40
N GLY A 136 38.64 -8.81 -0.24
CA GLY A 136 39.50 -7.66 0.02
C GLY A 136 40.67 -8.11 0.87
N GLU A 137 41.84 -8.21 0.25
CA GLU A 137 43.10 -8.20 0.99
C GLU A 137 43.49 -6.74 1.26
N GLY A 138 43.80 -6.40 2.51
CA GLY A 138 44.67 -5.26 2.82
C GLY A 138 44.17 -3.83 2.56
N PHE A 139 42.87 -3.59 2.35
CA PHE A 139 42.33 -2.24 2.13
C PHE A 139 41.70 -1.63 3.38
N THR A 140 41.68 -0.29 3.46
CA THR A 140 40.73 0.39 4.35
C THR A 140 39.30 0.12 3.87
N LEU A 141 38.33 0.14 4.79
CA LEU A 141 36.94 -0.22 4.49
C LEU A 141 36.31 0.63 3.37
N THR A 142 36.65 1.91 3.30
CA THR A 142 36.22 2.82 2.23
C THR A 142 36.78 2.40 0.88
N GLU A 143 38.06 2.01 0.82
CA GLU A 143 38.69 1.51 -0.39
C GLU A 143 38.13 0.16 -0.82
N ALA A 144 37.85 -0.74 0.12
CA ALA A 144 37.20 -2.03 -0.16
C ALA A 144 35.83 -1.83 -0.81
N ILE A 145 35.05 -0.84 -0.35
CA ILE A 145 33.74 -0.52 -0.93
C ILE A 145 33.89 0.12 -2.30
N LEU A 146 34.73 1.15 -2.44
CA LEU A 146 34.91 1.87 -3.70
C LEU A 146 35.52 0.98 -4.79
N ASN A 147 36.56 0.20 -4.46
CA ASN A 147 37.17 -0.74 -5.39
C ASN A 147 36.24 -1.91 -5.70
N GLY A 148 35.51 -2.42 -4.70
CA GLY A 148 34.49 -3.44 -4.90
C GLY A 148 33.42 -2.99 -5.89
N LEU A 149 32.92 -1.76 -5.75
CA LEU A 149 31.93 -1.18 -6.67
C LEU A 149 32.49 -0.99 -8.08
N ALA A 150 33.77 -0.62 -8.20
CA ALA A 150 34.42 -0.42 -9.49
C ALA A 150 34.74 -1.74 -10.22
N THR A 151 35.10 -2.80 -9.48
CA THR A 151 35.66 -4.03 -10.07
C THR A 151 34.69 -5.21 -10.05
N LYS A 152 33.97 -5.41 -8.94
CA LYS A 152 33.05 -6.53 -8.73
C LYS A 152 31.75 -6.06 -8.08
N PRO A 153 31.00 -5.13 -8.70
CA PRO A 153 29.81 -4.51 -8.09
C PRO A 153 28.73 -5.53 -7.72
N TRP A 154 28.71 -6.70 -8.36
CA TRP A 154 27.77 -7.75 -8.02
C TRP A 154 27.96 -8.31 -6.62
N THR A 155 29.17 -8.25 -6.06
CA THR A 155 29.50 -8.80 -4.73
C THR A 155 28.81 -8.11 -3.56
N PHE A 156 28.13 -6.98 -3.78
CA PHE A 156 27.28 -6.35 -2.76
C PHE A 156 25.86 -6.93 -2.72
N PHE A 157 25.42 -7.61 -3.78
CA PHE A 157 24.09 -8.21 -3.85
C PHE A 157 24.11 -9.74 -3.96
N SER A 158 25.11 -10.32 -4.64
CA SER A 158 25.21 -11.76 -4.84
C SER A 158 25.31 -12.59 -3.55
N PRO A 159 25.96 -12.12 -2.45
CA PRO A 159 26.03 -12.89 -1.21
C PRO A 159 24.66 -13.14 -0.58
N VAL A 160 23.65 -12.30 -0.88
CA VAL A 160 22.27 -12.47 -0.40
C VAL A 160 21.69 -13.83 -0.81
N PHE A 161 22.14 -14.40 -1.93
CA PHE A 161 21.64 -15.68 -2.45
C PHE A 161 22.54 -16.87 -2.11
N VAL A 162 23.77 -16.62 -1.65
CA VAL A 162 24.72 -17.66 -1.22
C VAL A 162 24.31 -18.17 0.15
N HIS A 163 24.28 -19.49 0.37
CA HIS A 163 23.91 -20.06 1.68
C HIS A 163 25.05 -20.91 2.25
N GLY A 164 25.26 -20.80 3.57
CA GLY A 164 26.32 -21.53 4.28
C GLY A 164 26.03 -23.02 4.54
N GLY A 165 24.86 -23.51 4.14
CA GLY A 165 24.46 -24.92 4.29
C GLY A 165 22.96 -25.13 4.09
N LEU A 166 22.56 -26.39 3.96
CA LEU A 166 21.18 -26.76 3.61
C LEU A 166 20.13 -26.28 4.62
N LEU A 167 20.37 -26.43 5.93
CA LEU A 167 19.44 -25.94 6.96
C LEU A 167 19.27 -24.42 6.89
N HIS A 168 20.37 -23.68 6.67
CA HIS A 168 20.33 -22.23 6.52
C HIS A 168 19.49 -21.82 5.30
N LEU A 169 19.63 -22.52 4.16
CA LEU A 169 18.79 -22.32 2.98
C LEU A 169 17.31 -22.59 3.28
N ILE A 170 17.00 -23.74 3.89
CA ILE A 170 15.60 -24.13 4.17
C ILE A 170 14.92 -23.08 5.04
N PHE A 171 15.55 -22.67 6.15
CA PHE A 171 14.97 -21.66 7.03
C PHE A 171 14.72 -20.33 6.31
N ASN A 172 15.70 -19.85 5.53
CA ASN A 172 15.54 -18.60 4.78
C ASN A 172 14.42 -18.69 3.75
N VAL A 173 14.37 -19.77 2.97
CA VAL A 173 13.35 -19.97 1.93
C VAL A 173 11.95 -20.08 2.54
N LEU A 174 11.80 -20.73 3.70
CA LEU A 174 10.52 -20.78 4.42
C LEU A 174 10.05 -19.39 4.85
N TRP A 175 10.94 -18.56 5.40
CA TRP A 175 10.58 -17.20 5.80
C TRP A 175 10.38 -16.25 4.63
N ILE A 176 11.14 -16.39 3.54
CA ILE A 176 10.90 -15.66 2.30
C ILE A 176 9.54 -16.04 1.71
N ARG A 177 9.17 -17.32 1.72
CA ARG A 177 7.84 -17.74 1.28
C ARG A 177 6.76 -17.00 2.05
N ASP A 178 6.83 -16.99 3.39
CA ASP A 178 5.76 -16.43 4.20
C ASP A 178 5.77 -14.90 4.22
N LEU A 179 6.90 -14.28 4.60
CA LEU A 179 7.02 -12.83 4.72
C LEU A 179 7.12 -12.13 3.36
N GLY A 180 7.81 -12.74 2.40
CA GLY A 180 7.94 -12.22 1.04
C GLY A 180 6.60 -12.24 0.31
N THR A 181 5.83 -13.33 0.40
CA THR A 181 4.47 -13.40 -0.16
C THR A 181 3.58 -12.32 0.44
N ALA A 182 3.64 -12.13 1.76
CA ALA A 182 2.87 -11.11 2.44
C ALA A 182 3.23 -9.70 1.94
N MET A 183 4.53 -9.40 1.83
CA MET A 183 5.04 -8.13 1.29
C MET A 183 4.60 -7.92 -0.17
N GLU A 184 4.77 -8.91 -1.03
CA GLU A 184 4.47 -8.82 -2.45
C GLU A 184 2.98 -8.61 -2.74
N ARG A 185 2.11 -9.37 -2.05
CA ARG A 185 0.64 -9.27 -2.20
C ARG A 185 0.08 -7.95 -1.70
N VAL A 186 0.60 -7.43 -0.58
CA VAL A 186 0.11 -6.16 -0.04
C VAL A 186 0.60 -4.96 -0.83
N HIS A 187 1.77 -5.07 -1.43
CA HIS A 187 2.42 -3.97 -2.12
C HIS A 187 2.45 -4.18 -3.63
N SER A 188 3.50 -4.83 -4.12
CA SER A 188 3.71 -5.22 -5.52
C SER A 188 5.01 -6.02 -5.63
N SER A 189 5.17 -6.74 -6.74
CA SER A 189 6.43 -7.43 -7.10
C SER A 189 7.63 -6.47 -7.14
N LEU A 190 7.45 -5.26 -7.69
CA LEU A 190 8.52 -4.25 -7.71
C LEU A 190 8.96 -3.83 -6.31
N ARG A 191 8.02 -3.69 -5.36
CA ARG A 191 8.36 -3.35 -3.97
C ARG A 191 8.99 -4.51 -3.23
N MET A 192 8.59 -5.76 -3.51
CA MET A 192 9.26 -6.94 -2.97
C MET A 192 10.71 -7.04 -3.46
N PHE A 193 10.93 -6.82 -4.76
CA PHE A 193 12.27 -6.76 -5.35
C PHE A 193 13.12 -5.65 -4.73
N GLY A 194 12.58 -4.43 -4.65
CA GLY A 194 13.26 -3.30 -4.02
C GLY A 194 13.57 -3.52 -2.53
N ALA A 195 12.67 -4.18 -1.79
CA ALA A 195 12.90 -4.55 -0.39
C ALA A 195 14.03 -5.58 -0.24
N THR A 196 14.07 -6.56 -1.14
CA THR A 196 15.15 -7.58 -1.18
C THR A 196 16.50 -6.92 -1.40
N LEU A 197 16.59 -5.97 -2.34
CA LEU A 197 17.81 -5.21 -2.58
C LEU A 197 18.19 -4.34 -1.38
N LEU A 198 17.25 -3.56 -0.86
CA LEU A 198 17.51 -2.63 0.26
C LEU A 198 18.03 -3.36 1.50
N PHE A 199 17.33 -4.41 1.92
CA PHE A 199 17.68 -5.14 3.14
C PHE A 199 18.89 -6.06 2.93
N GLY A 200 19.00 -6.68 1.76
CA GLY A 200 20.13 -7.54 1.41
C GLY A 200 21.43 -6.76 1.33
N VAL A 201 21.48 -5.72 0.49
CA VAL A 201 22.68 -4.88 0.33
C VAL A 201 23.01 -4.14 1.62
N GLY A 202 22.02 -3.58 2.31
CA GLY A 202 22.22 -2.92 3.61
C GLY A 202 22.80 -3.88 4.67
N GLY A 203 22.37 -5.14 4.65
CA GLY A 203 22.92 -6.20 5.49
C GLY A 203 24.37 -6.57 5.14
N VAL A 204 24.65 -6.80 3.85
CA VAL A 204 26.02 -7.12 3.38
C VAL A 204 26.99 -6.00 3.74
N ILE A 205 26.64 -4.74 3.48
CA ILE A 205 27.49 -3.59 3.83
C ILE A 205 27.71 -3.55 5.34
N THR A 206 26.64 -3.66 6.14
CA THR A 206 26.78 -3.56 7.60
C THR A 206 27.66 -4.68 8.17
N GLU A 207 27.54 -5.90 7.66
CA GLU A 207 28.39 -7.02 8.10
C GLU A 207 29.86 -6.80 7.73
N LEU A 208 30.13 -6.28 6.52
CA LEU A 208 31.50 -5.93 6.11
C LEU A 208 32.11 -4.91 7.06
N TYR A 209 31.32 -3.93 7.55
CA TYR A 209 31.76 -3.01 8.60
C TYR A 209 31.97 -3.71 9.94
N TRP A 210 31.07 -4.62 10.33
CA TRP A 210 31.02 -5.18 11.67
C TRP A 210 32.06 -6.28 11.92
N SER A 211 32.12 -7.29 11.05
CA SER A 211 32.92 -8.50 11.24
C SER A 211 34.10 -8.60 10.29
N GLN A 212 34.24 -7.66 9.34
CA GLN A 212 35.24 -7.69 8.28
C GLN A 212 35.17 -8.98 7.43
N GLY A 213 34.00 -9.64 7.41
CA GLY A 213 33.74 -10.86 6.69
C GLY A 213 32.47 -10.77 5.83
N PRO A 214 32.30 -11.67 4.85
CA PRO A 214 31.12 -11.65 3.98
C PRO A 214 29.88 -12.15 4.73
N ALA A 215 28.77 -11.39 4.67
CA ALA A 215 27.45 -11.91 5.01
C ALA A 215 26.94 -12.81 3.88
N VAL A 216 26.42 -13.98 4.21
CA VAL A 216 25.77 -14.86 3.22
C VAL A 216 24.33 -15.14 3.62
N GLY A 217 23.46 -15.17 2.62
CA GLY A 217 22.10 -15.68 2.73
C GLY A 217 21.03 -14.60 2.83
N LEU A 218 19.79 -15.03 2.64
CA LEU A 218 18.60 -14.18 2.61
C LEU A 218 18.18 -13.68 4.00
N SER A 219 18.87 -14.08 5.06
CA SER A 219 18.46 -13.81 6.44
C SER A 219 18.36 -12.32 6.78
N GLY A 220 19.25 -11.46 6.24
CA GLY A 220 19.11 -10.00 6.35
C GLY A 220 17.81 -9.49 5.71
N VAL A 221 17.42 -10.05 4.56
CA VAL A 221 16.14 -9.74 3.90
C VAL A 221 14.96 -10.22 4.75
N VAL A 222 15.03 -11.44 5.30
CA VAL A 222 14.01 -12.00 6.20
C VAL A 222 13.76 -11.08 7.40
N TYR A 223 14.82 -10.65 8.09
CA TYR A 223 14.68 -9.75 9.24
C TYR A 223 14.18 -8.36 8.83
N GLY A 224 14.54 -7.86 7.64
CA GLY A 224 13.98 -6.62 7.11
C GLY A 224 12.49 -6.70 6.79
N LEU A 225 12.04 -7.80 6.18
CA LEU A 225 10.62 -8.04 5.94
C LEU A 225 9.86 -8.18 7.26
N LEU A 226 10.42 -8.91 8.24
CA LEU A 226 9.84 -9.04 9.57
C LEU A 226 9.68 -7.68 10.26
N GLY A 227 10.75 -6.88 10.29
CA GLY A 227 10.76 -5.54 10.87
C GLY A 227 9.75 -4.62 10.20
N TYR A 228 9.72 -4.62 8.87
CA TYR A 228 8.77 -3.83 8.09
C TYR A 228 7.33 -4.21 8.41
N LEU A 229 6.96 -5.48 8.25
CA LEU A 229 5.58 -5.95 8.40
C LEU A 229 5.09 -5.78 9.84
N PHE A 230 5.93 -6.07 10.84
CA PHE A 230 5.56 -5.91 12.23
C PHE A 230 5.36 -4.45 12.61
N VAL A 231 6.33 -3.58 12.31
CA VAL A 231 6.23 -2.16 12.68
C VAL A 231 5.12 -1.49 11.89
N ARG A 232 5.00 -1.77 10.58
CA ARG A 232 3.92 -1.22 9.78
C ARG A 232 2.55 -1.62 10.34
N GLY A 233 2.32 -2.91 10.62
CA GLY A 233 1.05 -3.38 11.19
C GLY A 233 0.76 -2.88 12.60
N LYS A 234 1.79 -2.54 13.38
CA LYS A 234 1.64 -1.95 14.72
C LYS A 234 1.21 -0.48 14.68
N TYR A 235 1.73 0.30 13.73
CA TYR A 235 1.53 1.76 13.68
C TYR A 235 0.53 2.23 12.60
N ASP A 236 0.03 1.32 11.77
CA ASP A 236 -1.02 1.59 10.79
C ASP A 236 -2.19 0.62 10.98
N PRO A 237 -3.26 1.03 11.68
CA PRO A 237 -4.44 0.18 11.89
C PRO A 237 -5.14 -0.26 10.60
N SER A 238 -4.92 0.45 9.49
CA SER A 238 -5.48 0.12 8.18
C SER A 238 -4.63 -0.87 7.37
N PHE A 239 -3.44 -1.23 7.87
CA PHE A 239 -2.57 -2.18 7.22
C PHE A 239 -3.14 -3.61 7.33
N PRO A 240 -3.27 -4.36 6.22
CA PRO A 240 -4.00 -5.63 6.21
C PRO A 240 -3.23 -6.81 6.82
N ILE A 241 -1.94 -6.67 7.08
CA ILE A 241 -1.11 -7.73 7.69
C ILE A 241 -0.84 -7.43 9.15
N ARG A 242 -0.94 -8.45 9.99
CA ARG A 242 -0.37 -8.45 11.33
C ARG A 242 0.51 -9.67 11.51
N VAL A 243 1.79 -9.44 11.80
CA VAL A 243 2.71 -10.51 12.17
C VAL A 243 2.24 -11.10 13.50
N PRO A 244 1.97 -12.43 13.59
CA PRO A 244 1.56 -13.05 14.83
C PRO A 244 2.59 -12.85 15.94
N ARG A 245 2.13 -12.68 17.18
CA ARG A 245 3.03 -12.52 18.34
C ARG A 245 3.97 -13.72 18.49
N SER A 246 3.48 -14.93 18.24
CA SER A 246 4.29 -16.16 18.25
C SER A 246 5.41 -16.10 17.21
N THR A 247 5.12 -15.68 15.97
CA THR A 247 6.11 -15.51 14.91
C THR A 247 7.20 -14.51 15.34
N MET A 248 6.80 -13.36 15.89
CA MET A 248 7.76 -12.37 16.38
C MET A 248 8.61 -12.94 17.52
N LEU A 249 8.00 -13.61 18.50
CA LEU A 249 8.74 -14.23 19.61
C LEU A 249 9.75 -15.27 19.12
N TRP A 250 9.33 -16.18 18.23
CA TRP A 250 10.22 -17.19 17.66
C TRP A 250 11.37 -16.58 16.86
N MET A 251 11.08 -15.56 16.04
CA MET A 251 12.11 -14.90 15.25
C MET A 251 13.08 -14.09 16.10
N MET A 252 12.62 -13.43 17.15
CA MET A 252 13.51 -12.72 18.08
C MET A 252 14.31 -13.68 18.97
N ALA A 253 13.73 -14.80 19.38
CA ALA A 253 14.47 -15.85 20.09
C ALA A 253 15.56 -16.44 19.19
N TRP A 254 15.24 -16.74 17.92
CA TRP A 254 16.21 -17.18 16.94
C TRP A 254 17.30 -16.13 16.68
N PHE A 255 16.92 -14.85 16.55
CA PHE A 255 17.86 -13.73 16.41
C PHE A 255 18.87 -13.70 17.55
N VAL A 256 18.40 -13.78 18.80
CA VAL A 256 19.28 -13.81 19.98
C VAL A 256 20.16 -15.06 19.98
N LEU A 257 19.60 -16.21 19.59
CA LEU A 257 20.36 -17.46 19.49
C LEU A 257 21.49 -17.39 18.44
N CYS A 258 21.31 -16.63 17.35
CA CYS A 258 22.35 -16.43 16.34
C CYS A 258 23.62 -15.73 16.87
N PHE A 259 23.56 -15.05 18.03
CA PHE A 259 24.74 -14.47 18.69
C PHE A 259 25.60 -15.51 19.43
N VAL A 260 25.15 -16.76 19.55
CA VAL A 260 26.00 -17.83 20.09
C VAL A 260 27.15 -18.09 19.10
N PRO A 261 28.43 -17.96 19.52
CA PRO A 261 29.58 -17.99 18.59
C PRO A 261 29.69 -19.26 17.74
N SER A 262 29.20 -20.40 18.25
CA SER A 262 29.23 -21.68 17.53
C SER A 262 28.43 -21.69 16.22
N PHE A 263 27.45 -20.79 16.06
CA PHE A 263 26.65 -20.72 14.84
C PHE A 263 27.30 -19.86 13.72
N ARG A 264 28.34 -19.07 14.03
CA ARG A 264 29.09 -18.25 13.06
C ARG A 264 28.17 -17.45 12.11
N VAL A 265 27.18 -16.77 12.68
CA VAL A 265 26.14 -16.04 11.93
C VAL A 265 26.55 -14.58 11.72
N ALA A 266 26.23 -14.04 10.54
CA ALA A 266 26.35 -12.64 10.19
C ALA A 266 25.29 -11.78 10.91
N ASN A 267 25.46 -11.58 12.22
CA ASN A 267 24.50 -10.88 13.08
C ASN A 267 24.39 -9.37 12.75
N GLY A 268 25.42 -8.76 12.17
CA GLY A 268 25.38 -7.39 11.66
C GLY A 268 24.38 -7.27 10.51
N ALA A 269 24.38 -8.24 9.58
CA ALA A 269 23.40 -8.29 8.49
C ALA A 269 21.96 -8.45 9.00
N HIS A 270 21.71 -9.31 10.00
CA HIS A 270 20.37 -9.46 10.60
C HIS A 270 19.90 -8.18 11.26
N THR A 271 20.79 -7.55 12.04
CA THR A 271 20.50 -6.31 12.76
C THR A 271 20.17 -5.17 11.79
N ALA A 272 20.99 -5.00 10.74
CA ALA A 272 20.75 -4.00 9.71
C ALA A 272 19.42 -4.23 8.99
N GLY A 273 19.14 -5.47 8.58
CA GLY A 273 17.86 -5.84 8.00
C GLY A 273 16.70 -5.43 8.89
N LEU A 274 16.69 -5.90 10.14
CA LEU A 274 15.62 -5.61 11.11
C LEU A 274 15.41 -4.11 11.31
N VAL A 275 16.48 -3.33 11.48
CA VAL A 275 16.43 -1.89 11.70
C VAL A 275 15.92 -1.17 10.45
N LEU A 276 16.47 -1.45 9.26
CA LEU A 276 16.03 -0.85 8.00
C LEU A 276 14.55 -1.15 7.74
N GLY A 277 14.13 -2.39 7.96
CA GLY A 277 12.74 -2.81 7.87
C GLY A 277 11.85 -2.04 8.83
N ALA A 278 12.20 -2.00 10.11
CA ALA A 278 11.45 -1.30 11.16
C ALA A 278 11.31 0.20 10.86
N VAL A 279 12.40 0.87 10.49
CA VAL A 279 12.41 2.30 10.13
C VAL A 279 11.50 2.53 8.93
N TRP A 280 11.64 1.75 7.85
CA TRP A 280 10.78 1.90 6.68
C TRP A 280 9.31 1.64 7.02
N GLY A 281 9.02 0.60 7.81
CA GLY A 281 7.67 0.28 8.28
C GLY A 281 7.04 1.43 9.06
N TYR A 282 7.79 2.06 9.96
CA TYR A 282 7.34 3.21 10.74
C TYR A 282 7.09 4.43 9.87
N LEU A 283 8.03 4.81 9.00
CA LEU A 283 7.87 5.95 8.08
C LEU A 283 6.66 5.76 7.17
N ALA A 284 6.51 4.55 6.63
CA ALA A 284 5.43 4.24 5.71
C ALA A 284 4.06 4.23 6.42
N SER A 285 3.99 3.95 7.73
CA SER A 285 2.74 3.94 8.52
C SER A 285 2.00 5.28 8.55
N GLY A 286 2.70 6.38 8.24
CA GLY A 286 2.15 7.73 8.31
C GLY A 286 1.89 8.22 9.74
N ASP A 287 2.30 7.46 10.77
CA ASP A 287 2.08 7.82 12.17
C ASP A 287 2.77 9.14 12.54
N LEU A 288 4.01 9.32 12.09
CA LEU A 288 4.75 10.56 12.26
C LEU A 288 3.98 11.75 11.67
N ARG A 289 3.46 11.62 10.44
CA ARG A 289 2.66 12.66 9.78
C ARG A 289 1.38 12.96 10.57
N ARG A 290 0.66 11.94 11.05
CA ARG A 290 -0.55 12.13 11.86
C ARG A 290 -0.27 12.84 13.18
N ARG A 291 0.87 12.55 13.83
CA ARG A 291 1.28 13.23 15.07
C ARG A 291 1.66 14.69 14.84
N LEU A 292 2.39 14.97 13.76
CA LEU A 292 2.81 16.32 13.41
C LEU A 292 1.63 17.22 13.03
N LEU A 293 0.60 16.68 12.35
CA LEU A 293 -0.61 17.43 11.98
C LEU A 293 -1.63 17.59 13.12
N ARG A 294 -1.40 16.96 14.29
CA ARG A 294 -2.25 17.09 15.48
C ARG A 294 -1.75 18.17 16.45
N LYS A 295 -0.59 18.77 16.17
CA LYS A 295 -0.05 19.95 16.88
C LYS A 295 -0.43 21.20 16.10
#